data_AF-A0A2E8H2K7-F1
#
_entry.id   AF-A0A2E8H2K7-F1
#
_cell.length_a   1.000
_cell.length_b   1.000
_cell.length_c   1.000
_cell.angle_alpha   90.00
_cell.angle_beta   90.00
_cell.angle_gamma   90.00
#
_symmetry.space_group_name_H-M   'P 1'
#
loop_
_entity.id
_entity.type
_entity.pdbx_description
1 polymer ?
#
loop_
_entity_poly.entity_id
_entity_poly.type
_entity_poly.pdbx_seq_one_letter_code
_entity_poly.pdbx_strand_id
1 'polypeptide(L)'
;MNGKSNGKKKKKKKGAAKSGGGLFSRLLKNTGKEDKAGNGGKAKAKAKPLTPLERSIQEIKHMAKVGESDPERLAGLLSQLLGGEQEKRRQAQEDFDKMVWDIVNKDDEKNNEES
;
A
#
# COMPACT_ATOMS: atom_id res chain seq x y z
N MET A 1 9.01 64.29 18.04
CA MET A 1 8.89 64.13 19.51
C MET A 1 7.85 63.05 19.81
N ASN A 2 8.25 62.12 20.68
CA ASN A 2 7.52 61.16 21.52
C ASN A 2 6.05 60.80 21.29
N GLY A 3 5.78 59.50 21.41
CA GLY A 3 4.47 58.96 21.78
C GLY A 3 4.41 57.44 21.94
N LYS A 4 5.10 56.88 22.95
CA LYS A 4 4.93 55.49 23.45
C LYS A 4 3.46 55.22 23.83
N SER A 5 2.95 54.00 23.58
CA SER A 5 2.37 53.17 24.67
C SER A 5 2.00 51.75 24.24
N ASN A 6 2.25 50.85 25.18
CA ASN A 6 1.99 49.42 25.22
C ASN A 6 0.51 49.13 25.55
N GLY A 7 -0.07 48.08 24.94
CA GLY A 7 -1.38 47.53 25.32
C GLY A 7 -1.30 46.03 25.64
N LYS A 8 -1.41 45.69 26.92
CA LYS A 8 -1.36 44.33 27.51
C LYS A 8 -2.60 43.48 27.20
N LYS A 9 -2.34 42.17 27.02
CA LYS A 9 -3.08 40.97 27.52
C LYS A 9 -4.60 40.84 27.25
N LYS A 10 -5.00 39.69 26.69
CA LYS A 10 -6.03 38.80 27.30
C LYS A 10 -5.86 37.34 26.87
N LYS A 11 -5.56 36.46 27.84
CA LYS A 11 -5.74 35.00 27.75
C LYS A 11 -7.25 34.70 27.67
N LYS A 12 -7.67 33.80 26.78
CA LYS A 12 -8.85 32.94 27.00
C LYS A 12 -8.40 31.48 27.00
N LYS A 13 -8.89 30.78 28.02
CA LYS A 13 -8.61 29.40 28.43
C LYS A 13 -9.92 28.62 28.22
N LYS A 14 -9.81 27.33 27.90
CA LYS A 14 -10.87 26.28 27.90
C LYS A 14 -11.91 26.40 26.78
N GLY A 15 -12.32 25.34 26.09
CA GLY A 15 -11.96 23.93 26.17
C GLY A 15 -12.94 23.12 25.31
N ALA A 16 -12.46 22.06 24.68
CA ALA A 16 -13.29 20.95 24.23
C ALA A 16 -12.62 19.68 24.76
N ALA A 17 -13.27 19.05 25.74
CA ALA A 17 -12.86 17.76 26.25
C ALA A 17 -13.54 16.65 25.45
N LYS A 18 -12.72 15.66 25.09
CA LYS A 18 -13.05 14.23 24.91
C LYS A 18 -13.97 13.82 23.74
N SER A 19 -13.37 13.10 22.78
CA SER A 19 -13.72 11.69 22.56
C SER A 19 -12.64 11.01 21.70
N GLY A 20 -12.14 9.85 22.13
CA GLY A 20 -11.41 8.94 21.24
C GLY A 20 -9.89 9.02 21.26
N GLY A 21 -9.28 9.04 22.43
CA GLY A 21 -7.86 8.67 22.58
C GLY A 21 -7.68 7.17 22.36
N GLY A 22 -7.83 6.73 21.10
CA GLY A 22 -7.59 5.34 20.69
C GLY A 22 -6.16 4.94 20.99
N LEU A 23 -5.93 3.62 21.03
CA LEU A 23 -4.63 2.98 21.34
C LEU A 23 -3.46 3.59 20.53
N PHE A 24 -3.73 4.14 19.34
CA PHE A 24 -2.76 4.88 18.50
C PHE A 24 -2.18 6.15 19.13
N SER A 25 -2.95 6.88 19.94
CA SER A 25 -2.48 8.12 20.56
C SER A 25 -1.47 7.90 21.69
N ARG A 26 -1.45 6.69 22.28
CA ARG A 26 -0.45 6.29 23.27
C ARG A 26 0.86 5.85 22.63
N LEU A 27 0.81 5.24 21.44
CA LEU A 27 2.00 4.78 20.73
C LEU A 27 2.81 5.95 20.15
N LEU A 28 2.15 6.99 19.65
CA LEU A 28 2.83 8.16 19.05
C LEU A 28 3.45 9.11 20.10
N LYS A 29 3.03 9.02 21.37
CA LYS A 29 3.49 9.95 22.41
C LYS A 29 4.76 9.51 23.12
N ASN A 30 5.23 8.27 22.90
CA ASN A 30 6.42 7.74 23.58
C ASN A 30 7.73 7.89 22.79
N THR A 31 7.72 8.52 21.62
CA THR A 31 8.92 8.67 20.76
C THR A 31 9.41 10.12 20.64
N GLY A 32 8.97 11.02 21.51
CA GLY A 32 9.17 12.45 21.33
C GLY A 32 9.51 13.20 22.61
N LYS A 33 10.50 12.72 23.39
CA LYS A 33 11.18 13.57 24.37
C LYS A 33 12.53 13.00 24.79
N GLU A 34 13.58 13.38 24.08
CA GLU A 34 14.92 13.58 24.64
C GLU A 34 15.74 14.52 23.73
N ASP A 35 16.41 15.47 24.37
CA ASP A 35 16.98 16.69 23.80
C ASP A 35 18.42 16.52 23.26
N LYS A 36 18.74 17.29 22.21
CA LYS A 36 20.05 17.86 21.81
C LYS A 36 21.30 16.93 21.74
N ALA A 37 21.83 16.77 20.52
CA ALA A 37 23.07 17.40 20.03
C ALA A 37 23.71 16.58 18.89
N GLY A 38 24.23 17.26 17.87
CA GLY A 38 25.35 16.74 17.08
C GLY A 38 25.05 16.24 15.67
N ASN A 39 25.56 17.02 14.72
CA ASN A 39 26.10 16.58 13.43
C ASN A 39 25.13 16.13 12.33
N GLY A 40 24.93 17.02 11.36
CA GLY A 40 24.22 16.79 10.12
C GLY A 40 24.95 15.81 9.21
N GLY A 41 24.68 14.52 9.41
CA GLY A 41 24.70 13.54 8.33
C GLY A 41 23.25 13.26 7.95
N LYS A 42 22.78 13.76 6.80
CA LYS A 42 21.52 13.27 6.20
C LYS A 42 21.72 11.83 5.77
N ALA A 43 21.68 10.90 6.72
CA ALA A 43 21.45 9.51 6.44
C ALA A 43 20.15 9.46 5.63
N LYS A 44 20.26 9.12 4.34
CA LYS A 44 19.10 8.83 3.50
C LYS A 44 18.39 7.68 4.19
N ALA A 45 17.37 8.00 5.00
CA ALA A 45 16.48 7.02 5.58
C ALA A 45 15.99 6.17 4.41
N LYS A 46 16.39 4.90 4.37
CA LYS A 46 15.97 3.98 3.31
C LYS A 46 14.45 4.04 3.30
N ALA A 47 13.88 4.48 2.16
CA ALA A 47 12.45 4.63 2.03
C ALA A 47 11.81 3.30 2.41
N LYS A 48 10.79 3.36 3.27
CA LYS A 48 10.05 2.17 3.69
C LYS A 48 9.55 1.44 2.44
N PRO A 49 9.60 0.11 2.40
CA PRO A 49 9.07 -0.63 1.27
C PRO A 49 7.60 -0.25 1.09
N LEU A 50 7.23 0.06 -0.14
CA LEU A 50 5.85 0.43 -0.48
C LEU A 50 4.92 -0.73 -0.16
N THR A 51 3.77 -0.40 0.44
CA THR A 51 2.68 -1.36 0.60
C THR A 51 2.17 -1.81 -0.77
N PRO A 52 1.50 -2.98 -0.87
CA PRO A 52 0.95 -3.45 -2.14
C PRO A 52 0.06 -2.41 -2.83
N LEU A 53 -0.78 -1.70 -2.07
CA LEU A 53 -1.65 -0.64 -2.60
C LEU A 53 -0.85 0.59 -3.08
N GLU A 54 0.16 1.03 -2.34
CA GLU A 54 0.98 2.15 -2.77
C GLU A 54 1.79 1.82 -4.03
N ARG A 55 2.25 0.56 -4.15
CA ARG A 55 2.92 0.07 -5.35
C ARG A 55 1.99 0.11 -6.56
N SER A 56 0.75 -0.38 -6.43
CA SER A 56 -0.21 -0.35 -7.53
C SER A 56 -0.56 1.08 -7.95
N ILE A 57 -0.73 2.00 -6.98
CA ILE A 57 -0.96 3.42 -7.27
C ILE A 57 0.23 4.03 -8.03
N GLN A 58 1.47 3.72 -7.64
CA GLN A 58 2.64 4.22 -8.34
C GLN A 58 2.76 3.67 -9.77
N GLU A 59 2.45 2.39 -9.95
CA GLU A 59 2.46 1.74 -11.26
C GLU A 59 1.42 2.35 -12.21
N ILE A 60 0.19 2.57 -11.72
CA ILE A 60 -0.86 3.25 -12.50
C ILE A 60 -0.44 4.68 -12.88
N LYS A 61 0.15 5.43 -11.95
CA LYS A 61 0.66 6.78 -12.24
C LYS A 61 1.76 6.77 -13.30
N HIS A 62 2.64 5.76 -13.24
CA HIS A 62 3.67 5.60 -14.25
C HIS A 62 3.05 5.29 -15.62
N MET A 63 2.08 4.38 -15.71
CA MET A 63 1.38 4.07 -16.95
C MET A 63 0.63 5.27 -17.53
N ALA A 64 -0.04 6.07 -16.69
CA ALA A 64 -0.68 7.31 -17.11
C ALA A 64 0.33 8.28 -17.73
N LYS A 65 1.47 8.48 -17.07
CA LYS A 65 2.55 9.32 -17.59
C LYS A 65 3.11 8.79 -18.92
N VAL A 66 3.27 7.48 -19.05
CA VAL A 66 3.70 6.86 -20.32
C VAL A 66 2.67 7.16 -21.40
N GLY A 67 1.37 6.95 -21.14
CA GLY A 67 0.31 7.21 -22.11
C GLY A 67 0.19 8.67 -22.55
N GLU A 68 0.47 9.62 -21.66
CA GLU A 68 0.54 11.05 -22.00
C GLU A 68 1.70 11.35 -22.96
N SER A 69 2.85 10.69 -22.77
CA SER A 69 4.05 10.91 -23.59
C SER A 69 4.10 10.08 -24.88
N ASP A 70 3.60 8.84 -24.81
CA ASP A 70 3.72 7.80 -25.83
C ASP A 70 2.57 6.79 -25.67
N PRO A 71 1.43 7.04 -26.34
CA PRO A 71 0.25 6.19 -26.23
C PRO A 71 0.45 4.80 -26.86
N GLU A 72 1.27 4.68 -27.91
CA GLU A 72 1.54 3.40 -28.57
C GLU A 72 2.30 2.46 -27.64
N ARG A 73 3.29 2.98 -26.92
CA ARG A 73 4.01 2.23 -25.90
C ARG A 73 3.11 1.78 -24.76
N LEU A 74 2.18 2.63 -24.30
CA LEU A 74 1.18 2.24 -23.29
C LEU A 74 0.29 1.09 -23.81
N ALA A 75 -0.15 1.16 -25.06
CA ALA A 75 -0.95 0.10 -25.67
C ALA A 75 -0.18 -1.23 -25.74
N GLY A 76 1.11 -1.20 -26.07
CA GLY A 76 1.98 -2.38 -26.04
C GLY A 76 2.10 -3.00 -24.65
N LEU A 77 2.31 -2.17 -23.62
CA LEU A 77 2.37 -2.63 -22.22
C LEU A 77 1.05 -3.27 -21.77
N LEU A 78 -0.08 -2.63 -22.07
CA LEU A 78 -1.41 -3.16 -21.72
C LEU A 78 -1.71 -4.47 -22.45
N SER A 79 -1.32 -4.59 -23.72
CA SER A 79 -1.51 -5.82 -24.50
C SER A 79 -0.72 -6.99 -23.92
N GLN A 80 0.53 -6.76 -23.52
CA GLN A 80 1.36 -7.77 -22.85
C GLN A 80 0.77 -8.18 -21.50
N LEU A 81 0.29 -7.21 -20.72
CA LEU A 81 -0.33 -7.47 -19.41
C LEU A 81 -1.59 -8.33 -19.56
N LEU A 82 -2.45 -7.99 -20.52
CA LEU A 82 -3.68 -8.74 -20.79
C LEU A 82 -3.39 -10.15 -21.29
N GLY A 83 -2.42 -10.33 -22.19
CA GLY A 83 -1.99 -11.64 -22.65
C GLY A 83 -1.48 -12.53 -21.51
N GLY A 84 -0.68 -11.96 -20.61
CA GLY A 84 -0.18 -12.68 -19.43
C GLY A 84 -1.29 -13.04 -18.43
N GLU A 85 -2.33 -12.22 -18.29
CA GLU A 85 -3.46 -12.51 -17.41
C GLU A 85 -4.37 -13.61 -17.96
N GLN A 86 -4.61 -13.61 -19.28
CA GLN A 86 -5.35 -14.69 -19.94
C GLN A 86 -4.65 -16.04 -19.80
N GLU A 87 -3.32 -16.07 -19.94
CA GLU A 87 -2.54 -17.29 -19.79
C GLU A 87 -2.61 -17.83 -18.35
N LYS A 88 -2.49 -16.97 -17.34
CA LYS A 88 -2.66 -17.37 -15.94
C LYS A 88 -4.06 -17.93 -15.68
N ARG A 89 -5.09 -17.32 -16.26
CA ARG A 89 -6.47 -17.81 -16.13
C ARG A 89 -6.64 -19.17 -16.79
N ARG A 90 -6.06 -19.38 -17.98
CA ARG A 90 -6.04 -20.68 -18.67
C ARG A 90 -5.37 -21.75 -17.83
N GLN A 91 -4.19 -21.47 -17.29
CA GLN A 91 -3.47 -22.40 -16.41
C GLN A 91 -4.26 -22.72 -15.14
N ALA A 92 -4.84 -21.72 -14.48
CA ALA A 92 -5.67 -21.94 -13.30
C ALA A 92 -6.91 -22.79 -13.59
N GLN A 93 -7.48 -22.66 -14.79
CA GLN A 93 -8.59 -23.49 -15.23
C GLN A 93 -8.13 -24.93 -15.51
N GLU A 94 -7.01 -25.13 -16.19
CA GLU A 94 -6.43 -26.45 -16.43
C GLU A 94 -6.07 -27.18 -15.13
N ASP A 95 -5.49 -26.47 -14.16
CA ASP A 95 -5.17 -26.99 -12.85
C ASP A 95 -6.45 -27.39 -12.08
N PHE A 96 -7.51 -26.59 -12.21
CA PHE A 96 -8.80 -26.90 -11.63
C PHE A 96 -9.45 -28.13 -12.29
N ASP A 97 -9.46 -28.19 -13.61
CA ASP A 97 -10.04 -29.31 -14.36
C ASP A 97 -9.32 -30.63 -14.04
N LYS A 98 -7.98 -30.60 -13.91
CA LYS A 98 -7.19 -31.75 -13.42
C LYS A 98 -7.60 -32.16 -12.01
N MET A 99 -7.75 -31.20 -11.10
CA MET A 99 -8.18 -31.49 -9.74
C MET A 99 -9.58 -32.13 -9.70
N VAL A 100 -10.51 -31.65 -10.53
CA VAL A 100 -11.85 -32.23 -10.65
C VAL A 100 -11.78 -33.64 -11.23
N TRP A 101 -10.98 -33.86 -12.28
CA TRP A 101 -10.75 -35.18 -12.86
C TRP A 101 -10.20 -36.17 -11.83
N ASP A 102 -9.20 -35.76 -11.05
CA ASP A 102 -8.60 -36.56 -9.98
C ASP A 102 -9.59 -36.90 -8.86
N ILE A 103 -10.57 -36.03 -8.60
CA ILE A 103 -11.63 -36.29 -7.60
C ILE A 103 -12.66 -37.27 -8.14
N VAL A 104 -13.12 -37.09 -9.38
CA VAL A 104 -14.17 -37.92 -9.99
C VAL A 104 -13.69 -39.35 -10.23
N ASN A 105 -12.47 -39.51 -10.73
CA ASN A 105 -11.94 -40.84 -11.09
C ASN A 105 -11.20 -41.53 -9.94
N LYS A 106 -11.12 -40.88 -8.78
CA LYS A 106 -10.51 -41.47 -7.57
C LYS A 106 -11.23 -42.72 -7.08
N ASP A 107 -12.53 -42.82 -7.37
CA ASP A 107 -13.36 -43.94 -6.99
C ASP A 107 -13.25 -45.12 -7.98
N ASP A 108 -12.86 -44.86 -9.23
CA ASP A 108 -12.64 -45.91 -10.24
C ASP A 108 -11.31 -46.65 -10.02
N GLU A 109 -10.27 -45.97 -9.55
CA GLU A 109 -8.99 -46.62 -9.22
C GLU A 109 -9.09 -47.48 -7.95
N LYS A 110 -9.87 -47.06 -6.94
CA LYS A 110 -10.09 -47.85 -5.72
C LYS A 110 -10.87 -49.15 -5.94
N ASN A 111 -11.80 -49.19 -6.90
CA ASN A 111 -12.57 -50.40 -7.18
C ASN A 111 -11.83 -51.41 -8.07
N ASN A 112 -10.78 -50.99 -8.79
CA ASN A 112 -9.99 -51.86 -9.67
C ASN A 112 -8.79 -52.52 -8.98
N GLU A 113 -8.37 -52.06 -7.80
CA GLU A 113 -7.30 -52.69 -7.00
C GLU A 113 -7.82 -53.75 -6.00
N GLU A 114 -9.15 -53.86 -5.82
CA GLU A 114 -9.80 -54.86 -4.93
C GLU A 114 -10.46 -56.04 -5.68
N SER A 115 -10.30 -56.17 -7.01
CA SER A 115 -10.76 -57.33 -7.80
C SER A 115 -9.60 -58.16 -8.36
#